data_AF-M0CV70-F1
#
_entry.id   AF-M0CV70-F1
#
_cell.length_a   1.000
_cell.length_b   1.000
_cell.length_c   1.000
_cell.angle_alpha   90.00
_cell.angle_beta   90.00
_cell.angle_gamma   90.00
#
_symmetry.space_group_name_H-M   'P 1'
#
loop_
_entity.id
_entity.type
_entity.pdbx_description
1 polymer ?
#
loop_
_entity_poly.entity_id
_entity_poly.type
_entity_poly.pdbx_seq_one_letter_code
_entity_poly.pdbx_strand_id
1 'polypeptide(L)'
;MPPPTLLSGTLRRLTVAVSLLTSALFALLAGALAAGALGVPAGTALTAVVAALAFLPVFWLHCYAAGYVAYAPTEFGAVRRIETLSAQVTACTVCGDSDANGVCRRYGEQRVVAGVPLATTEEGENWYCGNCHAVEHGDGGSAPDATVDRALEETD
;
A
#
# COMPACT_ATOMS: atom_id res chain seq x y z
N MET A 1 4.78 11.40 0.70
CA MET A 1 4.34 10.02 1.00
C MET A 1 5.33 9.08 0.34
N PRO A 2 5.85 8.05 1.03
CA PRO A 2 6.74 7.10 0.39
C PRO A 2 5.98 6.37 -0.72
N PRO A 3 6.58 6.14 -1.90
CA PRO A 3 5.96 5.38 -2.95
C PRO A 3 5.65 3.97 -2.41
N PRO A 4 4.44 3.44 -2.66
CA PRO A 4 4.12 2.07 -2.31
C PRO A 4 5.00 1.17 -3.16
N THR A 5 6.06 0.63 -2.57
CA THR A 5 6.95 -0.29 -3.26
C THR A 5 6.12 -1.45 -3.80
N LEU A 6 6.17 -1.65 -5.12
CA LEU A 6 5.70 -2.85 -5.81
C LEU A 6 6.63 -4.03 -5.43
N LEU A 7 6.73 -4.32 -4.13
CA LEU A 7 7.30 -5.55 -3.64
C LEU A 7 6.41 -6.68 -4.15
N SER A 8 7.04 -7.69 -4.74
CA SER A 8 6.34 -8.90 -5.20
C SER A 8 5.41 -9.42 -4.09
N GLY A 9 4.24 -9.96 -4.47
CA GLY A 9 3.24 -10.40 -3.50
C GLY A 9 3.79 -11.34 -2.42
N THR A 10 4.84 -12.10 -2.72
CA THR A 10 5.56 -12.96 -1.78
C THR A 10 6.28 -12.20 -0.66
N LEU A 11 7.00 -11.12 -0.98
CA LEU A 11 7.69 -10.30 0.02
C LEU A 11 6.68 -9.59 0.93
N ARG A 12 5.56 -9.13 0.36
CA ARG A 12 4.46 -8.53 1.14
C ARG A 12 3.90 -9.51 2.17
N ARG A 13 3.62 -10.75 1.75
CA ARG A 13 3.12 -11.81 2.66
C ARG A 13 4.13 -12.15 3.75
N LEU A 14 5.42 -12.26 3.41
CA LEU A 14 6.47 -12.55 4.38
C LEU A 14 6.58 -11.45 5.44
N THR A 15 6.57 -10.18 5.04
CA THR A 15 6.70 -9.09 6.02
C THR A 15 5.47 -8.96 6.91
N VAL A 16 4.26 -9.16 6.37
CA VAL A 16 3.03 -9.22 7.20
C VAL A 16 3.12 -10.38 8.18
N ALA A 17 3.56 -11.57 7.75
CA ALA A 17 3.72 -12.72 8.62
C ALA A 17 4.76 -12.49 9.73
N VAL A 18 5.92 -11.90 9.41
CA VAL A 18 6.94 -11.54 10.40
C VAL A 18 6.41 -10.50 11.38
N SER A 19 5.67 -9.50 10.90
CA SER A 19 5.06 -8.47 11.75
C SER A 19 4.02 -9.06 12.70
N LEU A 20 3.19 -10.00 12.22
CA LEU A 20 2.24 -10.73 13.04
C LEU A 20 2.94 -11.56 14.12
N LEU A 21 3.98 -12.33 13.74
CA LEU A 21 4.71 -13.20 14.66
C LEU A 21 5.43 -12.41 15.76
N THR A 22 6.15 -11.36 15.37
CA THR A 22 6.89 -10.49 16.31
C THR A 22 5.94 -9.75 17.25
N SER A 23 4.81 -9.25 16.75
CA SER A 23 3.80 -8.56 17.57
C SER A 23 3.08 -9.51 18.52
N ALA A 24 2.76 -10.73 18.07
CA ALA A 24 2.17 -11.76 18.93
C ALA A 24 3.13 -12.17 20.06
N LEU A 25 4.41 -12.38 19.74
CA LEU A 25 5.43 -12.68 20.74
C LEU A 25 5.57 -11.55 21.76
N PHE A 26 5.62 -10.29 21.30
CA PHE A 26 5.69 -9.13 22.18
C PHE A 26 4.46 -9.03 23.09
N ALA A 27 3.26 -9.23 22.56
CA ALA A 27 2.01 -9.22 23.31
C ALA A 27 1.99 -10.29 24.42
N LEU A 28 2.43 -11.51 24.11
CA LEU A 28 2.55 -12.60 25.08
C LEU A 28 3.57 -12.27 26.18
N LEU A 29 4.74 -11.72 25.81
CA LEU A 29 5.75 -11.27 26.77
C LEU A 29 5.22 -10.15 27.67
N ALA A 30 4.54 -9.15 27.12
CA ALA A 30 3.94 -8.07 27.87
C ALA A 30 2.89 -8.59 28.88
N GLY A 31 2.03 -9.51 28.45
CA GLY A 31 1.07 -10.17 29.33
C GLY A 31 1.73 -10.96 30.46
N ALA A 32 2.77 -11.73 30.15
CA ALA A 32 3.51 -12.51 31.14
C ALA A 32 4.26 -11.63 32.16
N LEU A 33 4.88 -10.54 31.70
CA LEU A 33 5.56 -9.57 32.56
C LEU A 33 4.57 -8.85 33.49
N ALA A 34 3.42 -8.44 32.97
CA ALA A 34 2.36 -7.86 33.78
C ALA A 34 1.82 -8.85 34.83
N ALA A 35 1.70 -10.13 34.46
CA ALA A 35 1.30 -11.19 35.38
C ALA A 35 2.25 -11.28 36.59
N GLY A 36 3.56 -11.35 36.30
CA GLY A 36 4.61 -11.39 37.32
C GLY A 36 4.63 -10.14 38.20
N ALA A 37 4.47 -8.95 37.60
CA ALA A 37 4.48 -7.68 38.34
C ALA A 37 3.28 -7.52 39.28
N LEU A 38 2.12 -8.05 38.90
CA LEU A 38 0.87 -7.94 39.66
C LEU A 38 0.61 -9.15 40.59
N GLY A 39 1.48 -10.16 40.57
CA GLY A 39 1.32 -11.39 41.36
C GLY A 39 0.10 -12.22 40.93
N VAL A 40 -0.39 -12.05 39.70
CA VAL A 40 -1.52 -12.80 39.16
C VAL A 40 -1.03 -13.98 38.31
N PRO A 41 -1.75 -15.12 38.31
CA PRO A 41 -1.37 -16.23 37.45
C PRO A 41 -1.50 -15.88 35.96
N ALA A 42 -0.62 -16.48 35.15
CA ALA A 42 -0.70 -16.42 33.69
C ALA A 42 -2.00 -17.09 33.20
N GLY A 43 -2.57 -16.55 32.12
CA GLY A 43 -3.82 -17.07 31.54
C GLY A 43 -5.09 -16.52 32.18
N THR A 44 -4.98 -15.54 33.07
CA THR A 44 -6.15 -14.79 33.58
C THR A 44 -6.66 -13.80 32.53
N ALA A 45 -7.94 -13.41 32.65
CA ALA A 45 -8.55 -12.39 31.79
C ALA A 45 -7.73 -11.09 31.76
N LEU A 46 -7.17 -10.68 32.90
CA LEU A 46 -6.32 -9.49 33.00
C LEU A 46 -5.07 -9.61 32.11
N THR A 47 -4.38 -10.75 32.14
CA THR A 47 -3.18 -10.98 31.30
C THR A 47 -3.52 -11.02 29.82
N ALA A 48 -4.68 -11.57 29.45
CA ALA A 48 -5.17 -11.56 28.07
C ALA A 48 -5.52 -10.14 27.59
N VAL A 49 -6.13 -9.31 28.45
CA VAL A 49 -6.43 -7.91 28.14
C VAL A 49 -5.16 -7.11 27.90
N VAL A 50 -4.15 -7.25 28.77
CA VAL A 50 -2.86 -6.58 28.60
C VAL A 50 -2.17 -7.00 27.30
N ALA A 51 -2.16 -8.31 27.00
CA ALA A 51 -1.62 -8.82 25.74
C ALA A 51 -2.36 -8.24 24.52
N ALA A 52 -3.70 -8.20 24.55
CA ALA A 52 -4.50 -7.64 23.46
C ALA A 52 -4.24 -6.14 23.25
N LEU A 53 -4.13 -5.37 24.35
CA LEU A 53 -3.83 -3.94 24.30
C LEU A 53 -2.42 -3.65 23.79
N ALA A 54 -1.45 -4.53 24.05
CA ALA A 54 -0.10 -4.42 23.52
C ALA A 54 -0.02 -4.84 22.04
N PHE A 55 -0.81 -5.83 21.62
CA PHE A 55 -0.73 -6.42 20.28
C PHE A 55 -1.03 -5.41 19.17
N LEU A 56 -2.19 -4.74 19.22
CA LEU A 56 -2.66 -3.87 18.14
C LEU A 56 -1.70 -2.70 17.83
N PRO A 57 -1.24 -1.88 18.80
CA PRO A 57 -0.34 -0.77 18.50
C PRO A 57 1.03 -1.25 18.02
N VAL A 58 1.53 -2.37 18.54
CA VAL A 58 2.82 -2.94 18.12
C VAL A 58 2.72 -3.50 16.71
N PHE A 59 1.65 -4.24 16.40
CA PHE A 59 1.40 -4.74 15.07
C PHE A 59 1.27 -3.61 14.06
N TRP A 60 0.49 -2.58 14.38
CA TRP A 60 0.34 -1.42 13.51
C TRP A 60 1.67 -0.69 13.31
N LEU A 61 2.47 -0.51 14.37
CA LEU A 61 3.80 0.09 14.28
C LEU A 61 4.76 -0.71 13.41
N HIS A 62 4.77 -2.05 13.49
CA HIS A 62 5.61 -2.88 12.62
C HIS A 62 5.21 -2.72 11.15
N CYS A 63 3.92 -2.74 10.86
CA CYS A 63 3.42 -2.53 9.50
C CYS A 63 3.72 -1.11 8.98
N TYR A 64 3.61 -0.10 9.85
CA TYR A 64 3.89 1.29 9.51
C TYR A 64 5.39 1.53 9.28
N ALA A 65 6.25 1.12 10.22
CA ALA A 65 7.69 1.31 10.14
C ALA A 65 8.32 0.63 8.93
N ALA A 66 7.75 -0.50 8.50
CA ALA A 66 8.21 -1.21 7.33
C ALA A 66 7.59 -0.68 6.01
N GLY A 67 6.79 0.39 6.07
CA GLY A 67 6.27 1.12 4.91
C GLY A 67 5.06 0.48 4.22
N TYR A 68 4.34 -0.41 4.92
CA TYR A 68 3.23 -1.17 4.33
C TYR A 68 1.85 -0.56 4.56
N VAL A 69 1.72 0.44 5.44
CA VAL A 69 0.47 1.17 5.60
C VAL A 69 0.31 2.11 4.42
N ALA A 70 -0.60 1.73 3.50
CA ALA A 70 -0.84 2.45 2.25
C ALA A 70 -2.20 3.17 2.23
N TYR A 71 -3.04 2.94 3.24
CA TYR A 71 -4.41 3.40 3.35
C TYR A 71 -4.69 3.94 4.75
N ALA A 72 -5.81 4.64 4.93
CA ALA A 72 -6.19 5.12 6.26
C ALA A 72 -6.43 3.94 7.22
N PRO A 73 -6.13 4.06 8.53
CA PRO A 73 -6.38 2.99 9.50
C PRO A 73 -7.84 2.54 9.61
N THR A 74 -8.77 3.36 9.12
CA THR A 74 -10.21 3.08 9.09
C THR A 74 -10.67 2.35 7.83
N GLU A 75 -9.78 2.07 6.87
CA GLU A 75 -10.13 1.34 5.64
C GLU A 75 -10.06 -0.17 5.84
N PHE A 76 -11.15 -0.83 5.45
CA PHE A 76 -11.34 -2.28 5.52
C PHE A 76 -12.07 -2.77 4.27
N GLY A 77 -11.73 -3.98 3.81
CA GLY A 77 -12.42 -4.65 2.71
C GLY A 77 -11.66 -4.58 1.39
N ALA A 78 -12.40 -4.68 0.28
CA ALA A 78 -11.86 -4.58 -1.07
C ALA A 78 -11.74 -3.11 -1.47
N VAL A 79 -10.50 -2.67 -1.70
CA VAL A 79 -10.18 -1.30 -2.12
C VAL A 79 -9.60 -1.34 -3.52
N ARG A 80 -10.24 -0.63 -4.44
CA ARG A 80 -9.76 -0.48 -5.81
C ARG A 80 -8.75 0.65 -5.89
N ARG A 81 -7.58 0.37 -6.45
CA ARG A 81 -6.53 1.34 -6.75
C ARG A 81 -6.41 1.50 -8.25
N ILE A 82 -6.23 2.75 -8.66
CA ILE A 82 -5.98 3.11 -10.05
C ILE A 82 -4.79 4.07 -10.06
N GLU A 83 -3.77 3.73 -10.83
CA GLU A 83 -2.59 4.56 -11.07
C GLU A 83 -2.53 4.89 -12.56
N THR A 84 -2.47 6.18 -12.87
CA THR A 84 -2.40 6.69 -14.23
C THR A 84 -0.98 7.21 -14.47
N LEU A 85 -0.27 6.62 -15.42
CA LEU A 85 1.12 6.94 -15.75
C LEU A 85 1.22 7.39 -17.21
N SER A 86 1.89 8.51 -17.46
CA SER A 86 2.27 8.89 -18.83
C SER A 86 3.22 7.84 -19.41
N ALA A 87 2.92 7.32 -20.60
CA ALA A 87 3.73 6.29 -21.23
C ALA A 87 3.60 6.32 -22.75
N GLN A 88 4.65 5.91 -23.46
CA GLN A 88 4.54 5.63 -24.88
C GLN A 88 3.67 4.39 -25.09
N VAL A 89 2.64 4.52 -25.93
CA VAL A 89 1.70 3.46 -26.27
C VAL A 89 1.99 2.99 -27.69
N THR A 90 2.22 1.69 -27.86
CA THR A 90 2.45 1.10 -29.19
C THR A 90 1.16 0.59 -29.83
N ALA A 91 0.17 0.23 -29.02
CA ALA A 91 -1.16 -0.16 -29.48
C ALA A 91 -2.20 0.21 -28.40
N CYS A 92 -3.06 1.18 -28.71
CA CYS A 92 -4.14 1.58 -27.82
C CYS A 92 -5.16 0.43 -27.68
N THR A 93 -5.57 0.15 -26.44
CA THR A 93 -6.58 -0.88 -26.11
C THR A 93 -7.93 -0.64 -26.80
N VAL A 94 -8.24 0.60 -27.19
CA VAL A 94 -9.52 0.98 -27.80
C VAL A 94 -9.43 1.03 -29.33
N CYS A 95 -8.52 1.83 -29.88
CA CYS A 95 -8.43 2.04 -31.34
C CYS A 95 -7.29 1.28 -32.03
N GLY A 96 -6.32 0.74 -31.28
CA GLY A 96 -5.14 0.07 -31.83
C GLY A 96 -3.99 0.99 -32.24
N ASP A 97 -4.17 2.31 -32.22
CA ASP A 97 -3.14 3.26 -32.66
C ASP A 97 -1.98 3.39 -31.66
N SER A 98 -0.83 3.80 -32.18
CA SER A 98 0.33 4.18 -31.37
C SER A 98 0.31 5.67 -31.03
N ASP A 99 0.84 6.02 -29.87
CA ASP A 99 0.93 7.39 -29.38
C ASP A 99 2.17 7.56 -28.48
N ALA A 100 3.01 8.55 -28.80
CA ALA A 100 4.19 8.86 -27.99
C ALA A 100 3.81 9.46 -26.62
N ASN A 101 2.65 10.11 -26.52
CA ASN A 101 2.16 10.80 -25.34
C ASN A 101 0.91 10.12 -24.75
N GLY A 102 0.86 8.79 -24.88
CA GLY A 102 -0.23 8.00 -24.33
C GLY A 102 -0.17 7.86 -22.80
N VAL A 103 -1.05 7.01 -22.28
CA VAL A 103 -1.26 6.79 -20.86
C VAL A 103 -1.39 5.31 -20.58
N CYS A 104 -0.63 4.81 -19.62
CA CYS A 104 -0.82 3.49 -19.02
C CYS A 104 -1.65 3.65 -17.75
N ARG A 105 -2.81 3.00 -17.70
CA ARG A 105 -3.70 2.99 -16.55
C ARG A 105 -3.62 1.63 -15.88
N ARG A 106 -2.91 1.56 -14.76
CA ARG A 106 -2.78 0.37 -13.94
C ARG A 106 -3.93 0.33 -12.94
N TYR A 107 -4.66 -0.76 -12.89
CA TYR A 107 -5.70 -0.98 -11.89
C TYR A 107 -5.39 -2.22 -11.08
N GLY A 108 -5.79 -2.20 -9.82
CA GLY A 108 -5.77 -3.39 -8.99
C GLY A 108 -6.77 -3.30 -7.86
N GLU A 109 -7.27 -4.46 -7.44
CA GLU A 109 -8.08 -4.59 -6.24
C GLU A 109 -7.23 -5.18 -5.13
N GLN A 110 -7.27 -4.56 -3.94
CA GLN A 110 -6.54 -5.01 -2.77
C GLN A 110 -7.49 -5.28 -1.62
N ARG A 111 -7.26 -6.37 -0.89
CA ARG A 111 -7.89 -6.61 0.42
C ARG A 111 -7.11 -5.88 1.49
N VAL A 112 -7.75 -4.90 2.12
CA VAL A 112 -7.19 -4.02 3.13
C VAL A 112 -7.83 -4.32 4.49
N VAL A 113 -7.01 -4.34 5.54
CA VAL A 113 -7.46 -4.43 6.93
C VAL A 113 -6.71 -3.38 7.74
N ALA A 114 -7.44 -2.49 8.39
CA ALA A 114 -6.87 -1.42 9.21
C ALA A 114 -5.79 -0.59 8.49
N GLY A 115 -6.00 -0.29 7.21
CA GLY A 115 -5.05 0.43 6.38
C GLY A 115 -3.88 -0.39 5.80
N VAL A 116 -3.79 -1.69 6.15
CA VAL A 116 -2.73 -2.60 5.67
C VAL A 116 -3.28 -3.46 4.52
N PRO A 117 -2.72 -3.35 3.30
CA PRO A 117 -3.11 -4.20 2.17
C PRO A 117 -2.47 -5.59 2.30
N LEU A 118 -3.31 -6.61 2.53
CA LEU A 118 -2.89 -7.98 2.78
C LEU A 118 -2.66 -8.79 1.50
N ALA A 119 -3.46 -8.53 0.47
CA ALA A 119 -3.38 -9.24 -0.80
C ALA A 119 -3.93 -8.37 -1.94
N THR A 120 -3.35 -8.52 -3.13
CA THR A 120 -3.95 -8.06 -4.39
C THR A 120 -4.79 -9.21 -4.94
N THR A 121 -6.06 -8.96 -5.23
CA THR A 121 -7.01 -9.95 -5.77
C THR A 121 -7.10 -9.88 -7.28
N GLU A 122 -7.02 -8.69 -7.84
CA GLU A 122 -7.06 -8.43 -9.27
C GLU A 122 -6.02 -7.38 -9.63
N GLU A 123 -5.38 -7.52 -10.78
CA GLU A 123 -4.47 -6.53 -11.34
C GLU A 123 -4.55 -6.54 -12.86
N GLY A 124 -4.34 -5.38 -13.46
CA GLY A 124 -4.30 -5.23 -14.91
C GLY A 124 -3.84 -3.85 -15.34
N GLU A 125 -3.52 -3.75 -16.63
CA GLU A 125 -3.05 -2.52 -17.25
C GLU A 125 -3.81 -2.29 -18.55
N ASN A 126 -4.29 -1.07 -18.75
CA ASN A 126 -4.86 -0.64 -20.01
C ASN A 126 -4.01 0.48 -20.60
N TRP A 127 -3.77 0.43 -21.90
CA TRP A 127 -2.90 1.38 -22.61
C TRP A 127 -3.74 2.24 -23.53
N TYR A 128 -3.76 3.55 -23.32
CA TYR A 128 -4.62 4.48 -24.03
C TYR A 128 -3.81 5.52 -24.78
N CYS A 129 -4.15 5.80 -26.05
CA CYS A 129 -3.73 7.06 -26.66
C CYS A 129 -4.39 8.23 -25.94
N GLY A 130 -3.82 9.43 -26.05
CA GLY A 130 -4.34 10.62 -25.35
C GLY A 130 -5.80 10.92 -25.68
N ASN A 131 -6.22 10.65 -26.93
CA ASN A 131 -7.57 10.90 -27.38
C ASN A 131 -8.59 9.92 -26.76
N CYS A 132 -8.34 8.61 -26.83
CA CYS A 132 -9.24 7.60 -26.23
C CYS A 132 -9.29 7.72 -24.72
N HIS A 133 -8.16 8.04 -24.06
CA HIS A 133 -8.15 8.30 -22.63
C HIS A 133 -9.09 9.45 -22.26
N ALA A 134 -8.98 10.59 -22.94
CA ALA A 134 -9.79 11.78 -22.68
C ALA A 134 -11.30 11.51 -22.89
N VAL A 135 -11.65 10.75 -23.93
CA VAL A 135 -13.05 10.38 -24.21
C VAL A 135 -13.63 9.46 -23.12
N GLU A 136 -12.90 8.42 -22.70
CA GLU A 136 -13.41 7.44 -21.74
C GLU A 136 -13.41 7.94 -20.29
N HIS A 137 -12.47 8.81 -19.93
CA HIS A 137 -12.22 9.16 -18.54
C HIS A 137 -12.49 10.63 -18.21
N GLY A 138 -12.80 11.46 -19.21
CA GLY A 138 -13.17 12.87 -19.02
C GLY A 138 -12.01 13.78 -18.59
N ASP A 139 -10.79 13.24 -18.50
CA ASP A 139 -9.61 13.95 -18.03
C ASP A 139 -8.92 14.61 -19.23
N GLY A 140 -9.18 15.92 -19.40
CA GLY A 140 -8.27 16.77 -20.16
C GLY A 140 -6.91 16.79 -19.46
N GLY A 141 -5.98 15.95 -19.92
CA GLY A 141 -4.55 15.94 -19.64
C GLY A 141 -4.08 16.65 -18.35
N SER A 142 -4.13 15.96 -17.21
CA SER A 142 -3.17 16.26 -16.13
C SER A 142 -1.83 15.67 -16.55
N ALA A 143 -1.06 16.47 -17.28
CA ALA A 143 0.33 16.16 -17.63
C ALA A 143 1.15 15.87 -16.35
N PRO A 144 2.16 14.99 -16.41
CA PRO A 144 3.14 14.91 -15.35
C PRO A 144 3.84 16.27 -15.22
N ASP A 145 3.84 16.81 -14.01
CA ASP A 145 4.67 17.93 -13.60
C ASP A 145 6.15 17.53 -13.76
N ALA A 146 6.68 17.80 -14.95
CA ALA A 146 8.10 17.73 -15.27
C ALA A 146 8.71 19.12 -15.05
N THR A 147 8.72 19.60 -13.80
CA THR A 147 9.41 20.84 -13.45
C THR A 147 10.23 20.75 -12.16
N VAL A 148 11.20 19.83 -12.12
CA VAL A 148 12.48 19.89 -11.35
C VAL A 148 13.40 18.87 -12.05
N ASP A 149 14.44 19.13 -12.84
CA ASP A 149 15.52 20.12 -12.86
C ASP A 149 15.99 20.35 -14.32
N ARG A 150 15.78 21.56 -14.86
CA ARG A 150 16.62 22.13 -15.93
C ARG A 150 16.85 23.62 -15.63
N ALA A 151 17.52 23.87 -14.52
CA ALA A 151 17.99 25.19 -14.13
C ALA A 151 19.49 25.15 -13.81
N LEU A 152 20.33 24.78 -14.79
CA LEU A 152 21.79 25.01 -14.74
C LEU A 152 22.41 25.21 -16.15
N GLU A 153 21.69 25.80 -17.11
CA GLU A 153 22.28 26.28 -18.36
C GLU A 153 21.86 27.73 -18.63
N GLU A 154 22.17 28.64 -17.70
CA GLU A 154 22.33 30.06 -18.03
C GLU A 154 23.10 30.78 -16.91
N THR A 155 24.43 30.61 -16.86
CA THR A 155 25.41 31.62 -16.42
C THR A 155 26.83 31.02 -16.55
N ASP A 156 27.46 31.21 -17.71
CA ASP A 156 28.82 31.79 -17.87
C ASP A 156 29.12 32.01 -19.36
#